data_AF-A0A959UYJ3-F1
#
_entry.id   AF-A0A959UYJ3-F1
#
_cell.length_a   1.000
_cell.length_b   1.000
_cell.length_c   1.000
_cell.angle_alpha   90.00
_cell.angle_beta   90.00
_cell.angle_gamma   90.00
#
_symmetry.space_group_name_H-M   'P 1'
#
loop_
_entity.id
_entity.type
_entity.pdbx_description
1 polymer ?
#
loop_
_entity_poly.entity_id
_entity_poly.type
_entity_poly.pdbx_seq_one_letter_code
_entity_poly.pdbx_strand_id
1 'polypeptide(L)'
;LQWPYKEGDINGPKPKPNPLIGYDQTPVLSYNRAFGQCVIGGYVIRGNTYPELDGKYIFSDHETQEIWTLELGPLGTAQNLQFLLDVPTEGSGAKDGISSFAMGLDSTLYILDLYGTNLDGGKVHKLVRVQHGVPEPPDQLSQLGVFTDLTTLQTAPGIIPYTVNSPLWSDRALKRRWIALPNDGVFDSPAERVGFDADDHWTFPPGTVLIKHFELPLDENDPSQVARLETRFLIYTAPGQAYGLTYRWNAQGTDAFLIDGAEVGDWTVTRADGSSYQQTWTFPSRQQCMSCHTSTAGHVLGLKTHQLNGDLFYPGTGITANQLESWDHLDIFDQPLPAVDQLRKARPLNDLTASAEDRVMAYLDANCSSCHRPNGVQGAFDARYSTPLDQKGLVNEPTIGMNSPMGQLVVTPGDTLGSELWVRDSRPNGVTGSMPPLGKALVHDAYMDVLTEWIMTLDANTFAQ
;
A
#
# COMPACT_ATOMS: atom_id res chain seq x y z
N LEU A 1 -3.75 27.60 23.77
CA LEU A 1 -4.28 26.72 22.71
C LEU A 1 -5.08 25.60 23.37
N GLN A 2 -6.40 25.56 23.17
CA GLN A 2 -7.27 24.50 23.71
C GLN A 2 -7.28 23.24 22.85
N TRP A 3 -6.78 23.33 21.61
CA TRP A 3 -6.79 22.26 20.61
C TRP A 3 -6.13 20.93 21.05
N PRO A 4 -5.03 20.89 21.84
CA PRO A 4 -4.41 19.62 22.24
C PRO A 4 -5.20 18.78 23.26
N TYR A 5 -6.42 19.21 23.62
CA TYR A 5 -7.31 18.48 24.52
C TYR A 5 -8.02 17.29 23.84
N LYS A 6 -8.36 17.42 22.56
CA LYS A 6 -9.15 16.43 21.80
C LYS A 6 -8.69 16.41 20.34
N GLU A 7 -8.62 15.23 19.75
CA GLU A 7 -8.47 15.02 18.30
C GLU A 7 -9.64 14.13 17.84
N GLY A 8 -10.62 14.70 17.12
CA GLY A 8 -11.88 13.99 16.87
C GLY A 8 -12.54 13.54 18.18
N ASP A 9 -12.78 12.22 18.30
CA ASP A 9 -13.39 11.63 19.51
C ASP A 9 -12.36 11.18 20.56
N ILE A 10 -11.07 11.11 20.22
CA ILE A 10 -10.02 10.62 21.11
C ILE A 10 -9.48 11.74 22.02
N ASN A 11 -9.05 11.35 23.23
CA ASN A 11 -8.42 12.27 24.16
C ASN A 11 -7.05 12.70 23.63
N GLY A 12 -6.80 14.00 23.60
CA GLY A 12 -5.51 14.56 23.26
C GLY A 12 -4.51 14.47 24.42
N PRO A 13 -3.25 14.86 24.19
CA PRO A 13 -2.18 14.76 25.18
C PRO A 13 -2.32 15.75 26.36
N LYS A 14 -3.27 16.68 26.31
CA LYS A 14 -3.48 17.67 27.39
C LYS A 14 -4.85 17.51 28.05
N PRO A 15 -4.96 17.83 29.35
CA PRO A 15 -6.25 17.80 30.05
C PRO A 15 -7.21 18.87 29.49
N LYS A 16 -8.50 18.69 29.78
CA LYS A 16 -9.54 19.65 29.43
C LYS A 16 -9.21 21.04 30.00
N PRO A 17 -9.19 22.11 29.17
CA PRO A 17 -8.92 23.46 29.64
C PRO A 17 -9.98 23.91 30.65
N ASN A 18 -9.54 24.66 31.66
CA ASN A 18 -10.42 25.31 32.63
C ASN A 18 -9.97 26.77 32.83
N PRO A 19 -10.74 27.78 32.37
CA PRO A 19 -12.06 27.66 31.73
C PRO A 19 -11.97 27.20 30.26
N LEU A 20 -13.05 26.61 29.76
CA LEU A 20 -13.22 26.33 28.32
C LEU A 20 -13.79 27.58 27.63
N ILE A 21 -13.13 28.06 26.57
CA ILE A 21 -13.70 29.07 25.66
C ILE A 21 -14.70 28.36 24.74
N GLY A 22 -15.98 28.75 24.79
CA GLY A 22 -17.05 28.20 23.95
C GLY A 22 -17.77 26.97 24.54
N TYR A 23 -18.55 26.30 23.69
CA TYR A 23 -19.28 25.07 24.01
C TYR A 23 -18.53 23.85 23.47
N ASP A 24 -18.33 22.85 24.32
CA ASP A 24 -17.74 21.58 23.93
C ASP A 24 -18.75 20.76 23.12
N GLN A 25 -18.40 20.40 21.88
CA GLN A 25 -19.24 19.58 21.00
C GLN A 25 -18.37 18.54 20.29
N THR A 26 -18.89 17.32 20.17
CA THR A 26 -18.27 16.26 19.39
C THR A 26 -18.31 16.59 17.90
N PRO A 27 -17.33 16.11 17.11
CA PRO A 27 -17.38 16.26 15.67
C PRO A 27 -18.62 15.58 15.07
N VAL A 28 -19.11 16.11 13.96
CA VAL A 28 -20.22 15.52 13.18
C VAL A 28 -19.80 14.23 12.48
N LEU A 29 -18.52 14.15 12.09
CA LEU A 29 -17.86 13.01 11.50
C LEU A 29 -16.43 12.93 12.04
N SER A 30 -16.03 11.75 12.47
CA SER A 30 -14.64 11.42 12.79
C SER A 30 -14.27 10.12 12.07
N TYR A 31 -13.01 9.98 11.69
CA TYR A 31 -12.48 8.73 11.14
C TYR A 31 -11.05 8.50 11.66
N ASN A 32 -10.60 7.25 11.60
CA ASN A 32 -9.27 6.87 12.04
C ASN A 32 -8.24 6.97 10.90
N ARG A 33 -6.97 6.76 11.24
CA ARG A 33 -5.85 6.80 10.30
C ARG A 33 -5.85 5.71 9.22
N ALA A 34 -6.74 4.72 9.31
CA ALA A 34 -6.96 3.75 8.23
C ALA A 34 -7.85 4.31 7.11
N PHE A 35 -8.68 5.32 7.41
CA PHE A 35 -9.52 6.00 6.43
C PHE A 35 -8.82 7.22 5.82
N GLY A 36 -8.26 8.12 6.65
CA GLY A 36 -7.57 9.34 6.20
C GLY A 36 -6.63 9.89 7.28
N GLN A 37 -5.81 10.88 6.93
CA GLN A 37 -4.73 11.40 7.77
C GLN A 37 -4.92 12.86 8.21
N CYS A 38 -5.51 13.71 7.40
CA CYS A 38 -5.62 15.13 7.70
C CYS A 38 -6.83 15.74 6.99
N VAL A 39 -7.93 15.89 7.73
CA VAL A 39 -9.16 16.51 7.23
C VAL A 39 -8.91 17.96 6.83
N ILE A 40 -9.21 18.29 5.58
CA ILE A 40 -9.27 19.65 5.06
C ILE A 40 -10.73 20.00 4.81
N GLY A 41 -11.25 20.93 5.61
CA GLY A 41 -12.63 21.40 5.48
C GLY A 41 -12.83 22.24 4.21
N GLY A 42 -13.98 22.06 3.56
CA GLY A 42 -14.38 22.83 2.39
C GLY A 42 -15.63 23.66 2.63
N TYR A 43 -16.58 23.56 1.70
CA TYR A 43 -17.78 24.40 1.64
C TYR A 43 -19.04 23.56 1.59
N VAL A 44 -20.18 24.14 1.99
CA VAL A 44 -21.46 23.59 1.55
C VAL A 44 -21.76 24.12 0.16
N ILE A 45 -21.88 23.23 -0.82
CA ILE A 45 -22.10 23.59 -2.21
C ILE A 45 -23.51 24.19 -2.35
N ARG A 46 -23.58 25.30 -3.09
CA ARG A 46 -24.81 26.05 -3.34
C ARG A 46 -24.86 26.49 -4.80
N GLY A 47 -26.01 26.27 -5.44
CA GLY A 47 -26.32 26.76 -6.77
C GLY A 47 -26.25 25.70 -7.87
N ASN A 48 -26.40 26.13 -9.12
CA ASN A 48 -26.68 25.23 -10.25
C ASN A 48 -25.46 24.80 -11.05
N THR A 49 -24.25 25.21 -10.64
CA THR A 49 -23.00 24.80 -11.31
C THR A 49 -22.79 23.29 -11.19
N TYR A 50 -23.11 22.74 -10.01
CA TYR A 50 -23.11 21.29 -9.74
C TYR A 50 -24.44 20.87 -9.05
N PRO A 51 -25.56 20.73 -9.78
CA PRO A 51 -26.87 20.47 -9.16
C PRO A 51 -26.92 19.20 -8.30
N GLU A 52 -26.17 18.16 -8.67
CA GLU A 52 -26.03 16.91 -7.92
C GLU A 52 -25.28 17.03 -6.59
N LEU A 53 -24.56 18.14 -6.40
CA LEU A 53 -23.83 18.45 -5.17
C LEU A 53 -24.52 19.54 -4.34
N ASP A 54 -25.56 20.19 -4.87
CA ASP A 54 -26.28 21.25 -4.14
C ASP A 54 -26.80 20.71 -2.81
N GLY A 55 -26.56 21.45 -1.73
CA GLY A 55 -26.90 20.98 -0.39
C GLY A 55 -25.76 20.30 0.36
N LYS A 56 -24.85 19.61 -0.34
CA LYS A 56 -23.82 18.77 0.26
C LYS A 56 -22.62 19.57 0.76
N TYR A 57 -22.02 19.16 1.88
CA TYR A 57 -20.75 19.68 2.36
C TYR A 57 -19.61 18.89 1.73
N ILE A 58 -18.64 19.60 1.13
CA ILE A 58 -17.44 19.01 0.55
C ILE A 58 -16.26 19.17 1.51
N PHE A 59 -15.45 18.13 1.61
CA PHE A 59 -14.20 18.13 2.34
C PHE A 59 -13.23 17.14 1.70
N SER A 60 -11.96 17.20 2.10
CA SER A 60 -10.94 16.27 1.61
C SER A 60 -10.02 15.80 2.73
N ASP A 61 -9.10 14.93 2.35
CA ASP A 61 -7.92 14.60 3.11
C ASP A 61 -6.68 15.17 2.43
N HIS A 62 -5.76 15.77 3.20
CA HIS A 62 -4.52 16.30 2.65
C HIS A 62 -3.67 15.20 2.01
N GLU A 63 -3.45 14.10 2.73
CA GLU A 63 -2.47 13.08 2.33
C GLU A 63 -3.06 12.09 1.33
N THR A 64 -4.34 11.68 1.51
CA THR A 64 -4.97 10.79 0.54
C THR A 64 -5.43 11.52 -0.72
N GLN A 65 -5.51 12.85 -0.75
CA GLN A 65 -6.00 13.63 -1.90
C GLN A 65 -7.43 13.28 -2.36
N GLU A 66 -8.17 12.56 -1.54
CA GLU A 66 -9.55 12.18 -1.82
C GLU A 66 -10.51 13.29 -1.37
N ILE A 67 -11.56 13.47 -2.15
CA ILE A 67 -12.64 14.42 -1.89
C ILE A 67 -13.92 13.64 -1.66
N TRP A 68 -14.61 13.99 -0.58
CA TRP A 68 -15.91 13.43 -0.24
C TRP A 68 -16.96 14.51 -0.11
N THR A 69 -18.20 14.08 -0.25
CA THR A 69 -19.37 14.85 0.13
C THR A 69 -20.08 14.21 1.31
N LEU A 70 -20.65 15.03 2.17
CA LEU A 70 -21.54 14.59 3.24
C LEU A 70 -22.80 15.45 3.28
N GLU A 71 -23.89 14.85 3.75
CA GLU A 71 -25.13 15.53 4.06
C GLU A 71 -25.34 15.59 5.57
N LEU A 72 -25.99 16.65 6.05
CA LEU A 72 -26.40 16.76 7.44
C LEU A 72 -27.84 16.26 7.61
N GLY A 73 -28.01 15.24 8.42
CA GLY A 73 -29.33 14.73 8.79
C GLY A 73 -30.09 15.67 9.74
N PRO A 74 -31.38 15.37 10.03
CA PRO A 74 -32.27 16.23 10.82
C PRO A 74 -31.81 16.54 12.26
N LEU A 75 -30.86 15.76 12.79
CA LEU A 75 -30.28 15.91 14.12
C LEU A 75 -28.82 16.40 14.10
N GLY A 76 -28.33 16.89 12.96
CA GLY A 76 -26.95 17.34 12.80
C GLY A 76 -25.93 16.21 12.72
N THR A 77 -26.36 14.97 12.45
CA THR A 77 -25.48 13.82 12.23
C THR A 77 -25.06 13.73 10.77
N ALA A 78 -23.83 13.29 10.48
CA ALA A 78 -23.40 12.99 9.12
C ALA A 78 -24.26 11.87 8.51
N GLN A 79 -24.67 12.06 7.26
CA GLN A 79 -25.34 11.08 6.43
C GLN A 79 -24.78 11.15 5.00
N ASN A 80 -25.00 10.09 4.22
CA ASN A 80 -24.63 10.04 2.79
C ASN A 80 -23.18 10.47 2.53
N LEU A 81 -22.24 9.98 3.34
CA LEU A 81 -20.81 10.15 3.06
C LEU A 81 -20.49 9.45 1.74
N GLN A 82 -20.15 10.22 0.71
CA GLN A 82 -19.92 9.73 -0.64
C GLN A 82 -18.56 10.21 -1.13
N PHE A 83 -17.73 9.27 -1.60
CA PHE A 83 -16.54 9.61 -2.39
C PHE A 83 -16.99 10.34 -3.66
N LEU A 84 -16.27 11.41 -4.01
CA LEU A 84 -16.55 12.20 -5.19
C LEU A 84 -15.48 11.98 -6.26
N LEU A 85 -14.22 12.22 -5.91
CA LEU A 85 -13.06 12.07 -6.77
C LEU A 85 -11.77 12.16 -5.96
N ASP A 86 -10.66 11.75 -6.56
CA ASP A 86 -9.30 12.03 -6.14
C ASP A 86 -8.70 13.18 -6.95
N VAL A 87 -7.87 13.99 -6.30
CA VAL A 87 -7.01 14.96 -6.99
C VAL A 87 -5.74 14.23 -7.42
N PRO A 88 -5.31 14.36 -8.69
CA PRO A 88 -4.07 13.74 -9.15
C PRO A 88 -2.88 14.24 -8.35
N THR A 89 -1.98 13.32 -8.00
CA THR A 89 -0.71 13.66 -7.37
C THR A 89 0.23 14.27 -8.41
N GLU A 90 0.52 15.56 -8.27
CA GLU A 90 1.24 16.34 -9.30
C GLU A 90 2.71 16.62 -8.94
N GLY A 91 3.23 16.04 -7.85
CA GLY A 91 4.61 16.24 -7.41
C GLY A 91 5.11 15.22 -6.37
N SER A 92 6.23 15.55 -5.74
CA SER A 92 6.82 14.78 -4.66
C SER A 92 7.28 15.73 -3.55
N GLY A 93 7.13 15.34 -2.29
CA GLY A 93 7.68 16.10 -1.16
C GLY A 93 6.83 15.99 0.09
N ALA A 94 7.39 16.42 1.22
CA ALA A 94 6.74 16.29 2.54
C ALA A 94 5.53 17.22 2.76
N LYS A 95 5.14 18.02 1.76
CA LYS A 95 4.02 18.97 1.80
C LYS A 95 3.00 18.73 0.68
N ASP A 96 3.10 17.58 0.05
CA ASP A 96 2.26 17.19 -1.07
C ASP A 96 0.84 16.84 -0.60
N GLY A 97 -0.16 17.56 -1.11
CA GLY A 97 -1.55 17.33 -0.76
C GLY A 97 -2.48 18.54 -0.80
N ILE A 98 -3.78 18.25 -0.76
CA ILE A 98 -4.84 19.28 -0.77
C ILE A 98 -4.73 20.14 0.48
N SER A 99 -4.71 21.46 0.33
CA SER A 99 -4.52 22.40 1.46
C SER A 99 -5.76 23.22 1.77
N SER A 100 -6.59 23.48 0.75
CA SER A 100 -7.79 24.30 0.92
C SER A 100 -8.73 24.15 -0.28
N PHE A 101 -9.94 24.66 -0.11
CA PHE A 101 -10.89 24.87 -1.17
C PHE A 101 -11.08 26.37 -1.38
N ALA A 102 -11.55 26.77 -2.56
CA ALA A 102 -12.07 28.11 -2.80
C ALA A 102 -13.34 28.04 -3.65
N MET A 103 -14.26 28.98 -3.42
CA MET A 103 -15.50 29.11 -4.19
C MET A 103 -15.45 30.36 -5.05
N GLY A 104 -15.64 30.22 -6.36
CA GLY A 104 -15.81 31.33 -7.29
C GLY A 104 -17.15 32.04 -7.08
N LEU A 105 -17.27 33.26 -7.63
CA LEU A 105 -18.53 34.04 -7.59
C LEU A 105 -19.67 33.35 -8.35
N ASP A 106 -19.34 32.45 -9.27
CA ASP A 106 -20.24 31.61 -10.06
C ASP A 106 -20.52 30.25 -9.40
N SER A 107 -20.19 30.09 -8.11
CA SER A 107 -20.24 28.81 -7.39
C SER A 107 -19.38 27.69 -8.01
N THR A 108 -18.39 28.03 -8.86
CA THR A 108 -17.38 27.07 -9.29
C THR A 108 -16.48 26.72 -8.11
N LEU A 109 -16.24 25.43 -7.89
CA LEU A 109 -15.34 24.97 -6.84
C LEU A 109 -13.91 24.87 -7.39
N TYR A 110 -12.97 25.41 -6.63
CA TYR A 110 -11.54 25.30 -6.84
C TYR A 110 -10.89 24.57 -5.67
N ILE A 111 -9.85 23.79 -5.95
CA ILE A 111 -9.08 23.02 -4.98
C ILE A 111 -7.64 23.51 -5.05
N LEU A 112 -7.08 23.89 -3.90
CA LEU A 112 -5.69 24.31 -3.78
C LEU A 112 -4.86 23.12 -3.33
N ASP A 113 -4.03 22.63 -4.22
CA ASP A 113 -3.12 21.51 -4.01
C ASP A 113 -1.69 22.04 -3.85
N LEU A 114 -0.96 21.55 -2.85
CA LEU A 114 0.43 21.94 -2.60
C LEU A 114 1.34 20.79 -3.00
N TYR A 115 2.54 21.09 -3.50
CA TYR A 115 3.61 20.09 -3.68
C TYR A 115 4.99 20.72 -3.49
N GLY A 116 6.03 19.88 -3.40
CA GLY A 116 7.44 20.29 -3.43
C GLY A 116 8.07 20.70 -2.09
N THR A 117 9.29 21.23 -2.16
CA THR A 117 10.16 21.57 -1.00
C THR A 117 10.19 23.07 -0.68
N ASN A 118 9.06 23.78 -0.80
CA ASN A 118 8.91 25.25 -0.72
C ASN A 118 9.35 26.05 -1.96
N LEU A 119 9.77 25.41 -3.06
CA LEU A 119 10.28 26.10 -4.26
C LEU A 119 9.40 25.92 -5.50
N ASP A 120 8.61 24.85 -5.57
CA ASP A 120 7.93 24.42 -6.80
C ASP A 120 6.45 24.89 -6.91
N GLY A 121 5.94 25.56 -5.86
CA GLY A 121 4.59 26.12 -5.84
C GLY A 121 3.48 25.08 -5.65
N GLY A 122 2.24 25.55 -5.52
CA GLY A 122 1.03 24.70 -5.51
C GLY A 122 0.22 24.88 -6.80
N LYS A 123 -0.71 23.96 -7.08
CA LYS A 123 -1.66 24.03 -8.19
C LYS A 123 -3.05 24.42 -7.69
N VAL A 124 -3.78 25.13 -8.54
CA VAL A 124 -5.21 25.39 -8.35
C VAL A 124 -5.97 24.58 -9.38
N HIS A 125 -6.69 23.57 -8.91
CA HIS A 125 -7.56 22.74 -9.73
C HIS A 125 -8.96 23.35 -9.76
N LYS A 126 -9.65 23.20 -10.89
CA LYS A 126 -11.06 23.56 -11.03
C LYS A 126 -11.88 22.27 -11.13
N LEU A 127 -12.93 22.15 -10.31
CA LEU A 127 -13.87 21.04 -10.44
C LEU A 127 -14.67 21.22 -11.74
N VAL A 128 -14.64 20.19 -12.60
CA VAL A 128 -15.33 20.19 -13.89
C VAL A 128 -16.21 18.95 -14.01
N ARG A 129 -17.38 19.09 -14.65
CA ARG A 129 -18.22 17.95 -15.01
C ARG A 129 -17.67 17.35 -16.31
N VAL A 130 -17.29 16.08 -16.28
CA VAL A 130 -16.86 15.34 -17.48
C VAL A 130 -18.11 14.76 -18.15
N GLN A 131 -18.36 15.09 -19.42
CA GLN A 131 -19.55 14.59 -20.16
C GLN A 131 -19.38 13.14 -20.67
N HIS A 132 -18.13 12.69 -20.83
CA HIS A 132 -17.77 11.33 -21.19
C HIS A 132 -16.60 10.89 -20.31
N GLY A 133 -16.89 10.31 -19.14
CA GLY A 133 -15.88 9.70 -18.29
C GLY A 133 -15.29 8.44 -18.94
N VAL A 134 -14.12 8.02 -18.48
CA VAL A 134 -13.67 6.64 -18.69
C VAL A 134 -14.72 5.76 -17.98
N PRO A 135 -15.35 4.78 -18.66
CA PRO A 135 -16.32 3.91 -18.01
C PRO A 135 -15.68 3.23 -16.80
N GLU A 136 -16.40 3.22 -15.69
CA GLU A 136 -16.00 2.46 -14.53
C GLU A 136 -15.92 0.96 -14.89
N PRO A 137 -14.96 0.21 -14.31
CA PRO A 137 -14.96 -1.23 -14.39
C PRO A 137 -16.30 -1.82 -13.90
N PRO A 138 -16.71 -2.99 -14.39
CA PRO A 138 -17.89 -3.68 -13.89
C PRO A 138 -17.90 -3.83 -12.36
N ASP A 139 -19.06 -3.65 -11.74
CA ASP A 139 -19.22 -3.73 -10.29
C ASP A 139 -18.82 -5.09 -9.72
N GLN A 140 -19.04 -6.18 -10.47
CA GLN A 140 -18.76 -7.55 -10.02
C GLN A 140 -17.47 -8.10 -10.64
N LEU A 141 -16.66 -8.77 -9.82
CA LEU A 141 -15.44 -9.45 -10.26
C LEU A 141 -15.72 -10.52 -11.31
N SER A 142 -16.83 -11.25 -11.20
CA SER A 142 -17.27 -12.22 -12.21
C SER A 142 -17.45 -11.63 -13.61
N GLN A 143 -17.75 -10.33 -13.71
CA GLN A 143 -17.97 -9.64 -14.99
C GLN A 143 -16.67 -9.17 -15.67
N LEU A 144 -15.55 -9.18 -14.95
CA LEU A 144 -14.23 -8.82 -15.51
C LEU A 144 -13.66 -9.89 -16.44
N GLY A 145 -14.14 -11.14 -16.35
CA GLY A 145 -13.62 -12.25 -17.16
C GLY A 145 -12.21 -12.72 -16.77
N VAL A 146 -11.67 -12.26 -15.64
CA VAL A 146 -10.34 -12.64 -15.13
C VAL A 146 -10.31 -14.10 -14.66
N PHE A 147 -11.40 -14.56 -14.05
CA PHE A 147 -11.55 -15.94 -13.58
C PHE A 147 -12.66 -16.64 -14.37
N THR A 148 -12.36 -17.82 -14.90
CA THR A 148 -13.37 -18.70 -15.52
C THR A 148 -14.17 -19.48 -14.47
N ASP A 149 -13.61 -19.63 -13.27
CA ASP A 149 -14.30 -20.20 -12.11
C ASP A 149 -13.82 -19.48 -10.83
N LEU A 150 -14.74 -18.76 -10.19
CA LEU A 150 -14.47 -18.06 -8.94
C LEU A 150 -14.29 -19.01 -7.76
N THR A 151 -14.83 -20.23 -7.80
CA THR A 151 -14.69 -21.21 -6.71
C THR A 151 -13.25 -21.65 -6.56
N THR A 152 -12.58 -21.95 -7.67
CA THR A 152 -11.17 -22.38 -7.68
C THR A 152 -10.19 -21.21 -7.90
N LEU A 153 -10.70 -20.06 -8.36
CA LEU A 153 -9.92 -18.97 -8.96
C LEU A 153 -9.10 -19.43 -10.15
N GLN A 154 -9.66 -20.33 -10.96
CA GLN A 154 -9.08 -20.67 -12.25
C GLN A 154 -9.14 -19.43 -13.14
N THR A 155 -7.98 -18.97 -13.62
CA THR A 155 -7.87 -17.77 -14.45
C THR A 155 -8.22 -18.06 -15.91
N ALA A 156 -8.64 -17.02 -16.62
CA ALA A 156 -8.73 -17.06 -18.08
C ALA A 156 -7.36 -17.35 -18.73
N PRO A 157 -7.34 -17.94 -19.94
CA PRO A 157 -6.11 -18.16 -20.69
C PRO A 157 -5.29 -16.87 -20.88
N GLY A 158 -3.96 -16.98 -20.86
CA GLY A 158 -3.04 -15.84 -21.00
C GLY A 158 -2.72 -15.09 -19.70
N ILE A 159 -3.40 -15.42 -18.60
CA ILE A 159 -3.09 -14.89 -17.27
C ILE A 159 -2.06 -15.80 -16.59
N ILE A 160 -0.88 -15.26 -16.31
CA ILE A 160 0.29 -16.01 -15.85
C ILE A 160 0.37 -15.95 -14.32
N PRO A 161 0.35 -17.09 -13.61
CA PRO A 161 0.57 -17.11 -12.17
C PRO A 161 2.04 -16.84 -11.84
N TYR A 162 2.29 -16.17 -10.71
CA TYR A 162 3.64 -16.05 -10.16
C TYR A 162 3.62 -16.05 -8.64
N THR A 163 4.77 -16.40 -8.06
CA THR A 163 5.05 -16.26 -6.63
C THR A 163 6.26 -15.36 -6.44
N VAL A 164 6.44 -14.89 -5.21
CA VAL A 164 7.58 -14.07 -4.81
C VAL A 164 8.29 -14.78 -3.67
N ASN A 165 9.62 -14.79 -3.70
CA ASN A 165 10.45 -15.48 -2.72
C ASN A 165 10.24 -14.94 -1.30
N SER A 166 10.24 -13.62 -1.10
CA SER A 166 9.97 -12.97 0.19
C SER A 166 8.72 -12.10 0.06
N PRO A 167 7.53 -12.60 0.47
CA PRO A 167 6.29 -11.87 0.29
C PRO A 167 6.14 -10.72 1.30
N LEU A 168 5.58 -9.61 0.85
CA LEU A 168 5.04 -8.53 1.71
C LEU A 168 4.15 -9.14 2.81
N TRP A 169 4.38 -8.74 4.05
CA TRP A 169 3.52 -9.07 5.18
C TRP A 169 2.17 -8.35 5.06
N SER A 170 1.09 -9.07 5.32
CA SER A 170 -0.27 -8.52 5.26
C SER A 170 -1.14 -9.27 6.26
N ASP A 171 -0.75 -9.19 7.53
CA ASP A 171 -1.51 -9.75 8.67
C ASP A 171 -1.95 -11.20 8.47
N ARG A 172 -0.99 -12.08 8.13
CA ARG A 172 -1.20 -13.52 7.88
C ARG A 172 -2.05 -13.87 6.66
N ALA A 173 -2.52 -12.88 5.89
CA ALA A 173 -3.27 -13.16 4.67
C ALA A 173 -2.41 -13.93 3.65
N LEU A 174 -2.97 -15.06 3.21
CA LEU A 174 -2.49 -15.84 2.09
C LEU A 174 -2.69 -15.03 0.81
N LYS A 175 -1.72 -15.13 -0.11
CA LYS A 175 -1.71 -14.33 -1.34
C LYS A 175 -1.47 -15.19 -2.56
N ARG A 176 -2.41 -15.14 -3.50
CA ARG A 176 -2.23 -15.64 -4.87
C ARG A 176 -2.04 -14.47 -5.82
N ARG A 177 -1.16 -14.63 -6.82
CA ARG A 177 -0.79 -13.53 -7.73
C ARG A 177 -0.78 -14.01 -9.17
N TRP A 178 -1.21 -13.11 -10.03
CA TRP A 178 -1.16 -13.30 -11.47
C TRP A 178 -0.81 -11.99 -12.16
N ILE A 179 -0.38 -12.12 -13.41
CA ILE A 179 -0.17 -11.01 -14.32
C ILE A 179 -0.84 -11.31 -15.66
N ALA A 180 -1.50 -10.31 -16.23
CA ALA A 180 -1.89 -10.30 -17.62
C ALA A 180 -1.01 -9.27 -18.33
N LEU A 181 -0.28 -9.72 -19.35
CA LEU A 181 0.51 -8.85 -20.21
C LEU A 181 -0.25 -8.68 -21.55
N PRO A 182 -0.30 -7.47 -22.13
CA PRO A 182 -0.87 -7.27 -23.46
C PRO A 182 -0.06 -8.07 -24.48
N ASN A 183 -0.75 -8.89 -25.28
CA ASN A 183 -0.19 -9.65 -26.40
C ASN A 183 -1.30 -10.16 -27.33
N ASP A 184 -0.95 -10.59 -28.53
CA ASP A 184 -1.85 -11.22 -29.49
C ASP A 184 -1.82 -12.77 -29.48
N GLY A 185 -1.19 -13.35 -28.47
CA GLY A 185 -0.95 -14.79 -28.29
C GLY A 185 0.55 -15.14 -28.21
N VAL A 186 1.43 -14.23 -28.61
CA VAL A 186 2.90 -14.35 -28.53
C VAL A 186 3.53 -13.00 -28.12
N PHE A 187 4.78 -13.02 -27.62
CA PHE A 187 5.52 -11.80 -27.24
C PHE A 187 6.55 -11.41 -28.32
N ASP A 188 6.07 -11.10 -29.52
CA ASP A 188 6.91 -10.90 -30.70
C ASP A 188 7.22 -9.43 -31.04
N SER A 189 6.54 -8.47 -30.38
CA SER A 189 6.80 -7.05 -30.55
C SER A 189 7.44 -6.39 -29.31
N PRO A 190 8.27 -5.34 -29.46
CA PRO A 190 8.81 -4.59 -28.33
C PRO A 190 7.73 -3.93 -27.44
N ALA A 191 6.54 -3.69 -27.98
CA ALA A 191 5.45 -3.06 -27.24
C ALA A 191 4.73 -4.00 -26.26
N GLU A 192 5.03 -5.30 -26.31
CA GLU A 192 4.43 -6.35 -25.48
C GLU A 192 5.41 -6.92 -24.46
N ARG A 193 6.69 -6.52 -24.53
CA ARG A 193 7.77 -7.08 -23.71
C ARG A 193 7.98 -6.32 -22.41
N VAL A 194 8.35 -7.06 -21.38
CA VAL A 194 8.78 -6.55 -20.08
C VAL A 194 10.24 -6.12 -20.18
N GLY A 195 10.52 -4.86 -19.84
CA GLY A 195 11.89 -4.37 -19.77
C GLY A 195 12.59 -4.92 -18.54
N PHE A 196 13.55 -5.82 -18.75
CA PHE A 196 14.26 -6.50 -17.67
C PHE A 196 15.29 -5.57 -17.00
N ASP A 197 15.35 -5.67 -15.67
CA ASP A 197 16.44 -5.11 -14.86
C ASP A 197 16.86 -6.14 -13.80
N ALA A 198 18.15 -6.34 -13.62
CA ALA A 198 18.67 -7.34 -12.68
C ALA A 198 18.48 -6.93 -11.20
N ASP A 199 18.43 -5.62 -10.92
CA ASP A 199 18.66 -5.05 -9.59
C ASP A 199 17.60 -4.04 -9.13
N ASP A 200 16.89 -3.39 -10.06
CA ASP A 200 15.79 -2.48 -9.80
C ASP A 200 14.45 -3.05 -10.31
N HIS A 201 13.41 -2.22 -10.34
CA HIS A 201 12.11 -2.56 -10.87
C HIS A 201 12.17 -2.82 -12.39
N TRP A 202 11.39 -3.78 -12.84
CA TRP A 202 11.14 -3.96 -14.27
C TRP A 202 10.21 -2.86 -14.80
N THR A 203 10.25 -2.68 -16.11
CA THR A 203 9.27 -1.84 -16.81
C THR A 203 8.26 -2.72 -17.55
N PHE A 204 7.02 -2.24 -17.65
CA PHE A 204 5.91 -3.03 -18.18
C PHE A 204 5.25 -2.33 -19.35
N PRO A 205 4.77 -3.08 -20.34
CA PRO A 205 4.03 -2.50 -21.45
C PRO A 205 2.67 -1.95 -20.98
N PRO A 206 2.19 -0.83 -21.54
CA PRO A 206 0.84 -0.31 -21.29
C PRO A 206 -0.24 -1.37 -21.57
N GLY A 207 -1.19 -1.50 -20.64
CA GLY A 207 -2.20 -2.57 -20.64
C GLY A 207 -1.86 -3.75 -19.71
N THR A 208 -0.67 -3.74 -19.09
CA THR A 208 -0.30 -4.73 -18.07
C THR A 208 -1.23 -4.64 -16.85
N VAL A 209 -1.75 -5.79 -16.40
CA VAL A 209 -2.60 -5.90 -15.22
C VAL A 209 -2.01 -6.90 -14.23
N LEU A 210 -1.70 -6.44 -13.02
CA LEU A 210 -1.28 -7.30 -11.92
C LEU A 210 -2.48 -7.59 -11.04
N ILE A 211 -2.67 -8.85 -10.69
CA ILE A 211 -3.82 -9.36 -9.94
C ILE A 211 -3.30 -9.97 -8.65
N LYS A 212 -3.86 -9.57 -7.51
CA LYS A 212 -3.53 -10.14 -6.19
C LYS A 212 -4.82 -10.54 -5.49
N HIS A 213 -4.92 -11.79 -5.05
CA HIS A 213 -6.05 -12.27 -4.26
C HIS A 213 -5.61 -12.58 -2.83
N PHE A 214 -6.39 -12.13 -1.85
CA PHE A 214 -6.09 -12.22 -0.43
C PHE A 214 -7.13 -13.08 0.30
N GLU A 215 -6.63 -14.05 1.06
CA GLU A 215 -7.43 -14.95 1.89
C GLU A 215 -6.90 -14.94 3.33
N LEU A 216 -7.80 -14.79 4.32
CA LEU A 216 -7.45 -14.79 5.74
C LEU A 216 -7.74 -16.16 6.35
N PRO A 217 -6.73 -16.87 6.88
CA PRO A 217 -6.96 -18.03 7.73
C PRO A 217 -7.75 -17.66 8.99
N LEU A 218 -8.85 -18.37 9.26
CA LEU A 218 -9.74 -18.12 10.40
C LEU A 218 -9.44 -19.01 11.61
N ASP A 219 -8.62 -20.05 11.44
CA ASP A 219 -8.16 -20.92 12.50
C ASP A 219 -6.65 -21.15 12.36
N GLU A 220 -5.89 -20.80 13.40
CA GLU A 220 -4.44 -21.01 13.43
C GLU A 220 -4.04 -22.49 13.46
N ASN A 221 -4.93 -23.39 13.88
CA ASN A 221 -4.72 -24.84 13.84
C ASN A 221 -5.14 -25.49 12.51
N ASP A 222 -6.01 -24.82 11.74
CA ASP A 222 -6.48 -25.27 10.42
C ASP A 222 -6.44 -24.13 9.40
N PRO A 223 -5.27 -23.87 8.79
CA PRO A 223 -5.10 -22.75 7.86
C PRO A 223 -5.85 -22.93 6.53
N SER A 224 -6.53 -24.07 6.32
CA SER A 224 -7.38 -24.29 5.14
C SER A 224 -8.75 -23.62 5.28
N GLN A 225 -9.18 -23.31 6.50
CA GLN A 225 -10.39 -22.54 6.75
C GLN A 225 -10.10 -21.07 6.55
N VAL A 226 -10.51 -20.54 5.40
CA VAL A 226 -10.19 -19.17 4.99
C VAL A 226 -11.44 -18.33 4.72
N ALA A 227 -11.36 -17.04 5.03
CA ALA A 227 -12.24 -16.03 4.48
C ALA A 227 -11.58 -15.37 3.27
N ARG A 228 -12.31 -15.26 2.15
CA ARG A 228 -11.88 -14.43 1.03
C ARG A 228 -12.08 -12.97 1.40
N LEU A 229 -11.02 -12.19 1.27
CA LEU A 229 -11.04 -10.78 1.62
C LEU A 229 -11.26 -9.94 0.36
N GLU A 230 -10.28 -9.94 -0.54
CA GLU A 230 -10.30 -9.08 -1.71
C GLU A 230 -9.52 -9.66 -2.88
N THR A 231 -9.85 -9.16 -4.08
CA THR A 231 -9.02 -9.25 -5.26
C THR A 231 -8.64 -7.81 -5.67
N ARG A 232 -7.34 -7.49 -5.61
CA ARG A 232 -6.80 -6.21 -6.03
C ARG A 232 -6.19 -6.29 -7.41
N PHE A 233 -6.32 -5.20 -8.14
CA PHE A 233 -5.72 -5.00 -9.45
C PHE A 233 -4.80 -3.79 -9.40
N LEU A 234 -3.67 -3.87 -10.09
CA LEU A 234 -2.87 -2.71 -10.48
C LEU A 234 -2.79 -2.71 -12.00
N ILE A 235 -3.32 -1.66 -12.62
CA ILE A 235 -3.39 -1.52 -14.07
C ILE A 235 -2.37 -0.48 -14.49
N TYR A 236 -1.43 -0.87 -15.35
CA TYR A 236 -0.46 0.04 -15.96
C TYR A 236 -1.03 0.57 -17.27
N THR A 237 -1.34 1.86 -17.35
CA THR A 237 -2.08 2.44 -18.49
C THR A 237 -1.18 3.08 -19.53
N ALA A 238 -0.02 3.58 -19.11
CA ALA A 238 0.98 4.23 -19.93
C ALA A 238 2.31 4.29 -19.15
N PRO A 239 3.45 4.64 -19.80
CA PRO A 239 4.70 4.84 -19.09
C PRO A 239 4.55 5.82 -17.91
N GLY A 240 4.82 5.33 -16.70
CA GLY A 240 4.70 6.10 -15.45
C GLY A 240 3.27 6.35 -14.98
N GLN A 241 2.27 5.66 -15.52
CA GLN A 241 0.86 5.79 -15.13
C GLN A 241 0.27 4.44 -14.76
N ALA A 242 -0.26 4.36 -13.54
CA ALA A 242 -0.98 3.20 -13.05
C ALA A 242 -2.11 3.61 -12.11
N TYR A 243 -3.11 2.75 -11.97
CA TYR A 243 -4.14 2.90 -10.95
C TYR A 243 -4.48 1.54 -10.31
N GLY A 244 -4.91 1.59 -9.06
CA GLY A 244 -5.35 0.42 -8.29
C GLY A 244 -6.86 0.27 -8.30
N LEU A 245 -7.34 -0.97 -8.26
CA LEU A 245 -8.74 -1.31 -7.97
C LEU A 245 -8.80 -2.37 -6.87
N THR A 246 -9.82 -2.28 -6.04
CA THR A 246 -10.08 -3.26 -4.97
C THR A 246 -11.49 -3.82 -5.15
N TYR A 247 -11.59 -5.15 -5.27
CA TYR A 247 -12.87 -5.87 -5.22
C TYR A 247 -12.98 -6.61 -3.90
N ARG A 248 -13.94 -6.24 -3.06
CA ARG A 248 -14.20 -6.86 -1.75
C ARG A 248 -15.12 -8.07 -1.92
N TRP A 249 -14.69 -9.24 -1.45
CA TRP A 249 -15.51 -10.46 -1.50
C TRP A 249 -16.71 -10.37 -0.56
N ASN A 250 -17.83 -10.94 -1.00
CA ASN A 250 -18.98 -11.11 -0.12
C ASN A 250 -18.72 -12.17 0.95
N ALA A 251 -19.53 -12.15 2.02
CA ALA A 251 -19.37 -13.08 3.14
C ALA A 251 -19.53 -14.56 2.73
N GLN A 252 -20.25 -14.84 1.64
CA GLN A 252 -20.45 -16.18 1.09
C GLN A 252 -19.25 -16.68 0.27
N GLY A 253 -18.30 -15.80 -0.07
CA GLY A 253 -17.13 -16.13 -0.89
C GLY A 253 -17.45 -16.47 -2.35
N THR A 254 -18.62 -16.06 -2.87
CA THR A 254 -19.10 -16.43 -4.21
C THR A 254 -18.72 -15.42 -5.29
N ASP A 255 -18.57 -14.15 -4.93
CA ASP A 255 -18.14 -13.08 -5.83
C ASP A 255 -17.55 -11.91 -5.02
N ALA A 256 -16.99 -10.93 -5.71
CA ALA A 256 -16.45 -9.71 -5.13
C ALA A 256 -16.96 -8.46 -5.85
N PHE A 257 -17.08 -7.37 -5.11
CA PHE A 257 -17.67 -6.12 -5.57
C PHE A 257 -16.65 -4.99 -5.51
N LEU A 258 -16.58 -4.20 -6.58
CA LEU A 258 -15.74 -3.01 -6.66
C LEU A 258 -16.14 -2.04 -5.54
N ILE A 259 -15.14 -1.54 -4.81
CA ILE A 259 -15.35 -0.49 -3.80
C ILE A 259 -14.85 0.84 -4.34
N ASP A 260 -15.60 1.92 -4.04
CA ASP A 260 -15.27 3.28 -4.47
C ASP A 260 -14.23 3.93 -3.57
N GLY A 261 -14.25 3.59 -2.28
CA GLY A 261 -13.37 4.17 -1.27
C GLY A 261 -12.85 3.11 -0.30
N ALA A 262 -12.08 3.56 0.68
CA ALA A 262 -11.52 2.67 1.69
C ALA A 262 -12.62 2.06 2.57
N GLU A 263 -12.53 0.77 2.85
CA GLU A 263 -13.45 0.07 3.74
C GLU A 263 -12.67 -0.70 4.82
N VAL A 264 -13.38 -1.07 5.89
CA VAL A 264 -12.84 -1.88 6.98
C VAL A 264 -13.79 -3.05 7.25
N GLY A 265 -13.23 -4.20 7.61
CA GLY A 265 -13.98 -5.33 8.14
C GLY A 265 -13.26 -5.99 9.31
N ASP A 266 -14.00 -6.77 10.08
CA ASP A 266 -13.47 -7.54 11.21
C ASP A 266 -13.86 -9.02 11.07
N TRP A 267 -12.91 -9.90 11.33
CA TRP A 267 -13.08 -11.36 11.34
C TRP A 267 -12.67 -11.92 12.69
N THR A 268 -13.45 -12.86 13.21
CA THR A 268 -13.04 -13.65 14.38
C THR A 268 -12.09 -14.74 13.94
N VAL A 269 -10.88 -14.72 14.49
CA VAL A 269 -9.85 -15.75 14.26
C VAL A 269 -9.67 -16.58 15.53
N THR A 270 -9.68 -17.89 15.39
CA THR A 270 -9.38 -18.84 16.47
C THR A 270 -7.87 -19.04 16.57
N ARG A 271 -7.33 -18.84 17.78
CA ARG A 271 -5.93 -19.06 18.10
C ARG A 271 -5.61 -20.55 18.24
N ALA A 272 -4.32 -20.87 18.15
CA ALA A 272 -3.83 -22.22 18.38
C ALA A 272 -4.24 -22.80 19.76
N ASP A 273 -4.35 -21.94 20.78
CA ASP A 273 -4.76 -22.33 22.15
C ASP A 273 -6.29 -22.47 22.34
N GLY A 274 -7.09 -22.25 21.30
CA GLY A 274 -8.55 -22.33 21.31
C GLY A 274 -9.25 -21.03 21.74
N SER A 275 -8.52 -19.98 22.15
CA SER A 275 -9.10 -18.64 22.34
C SER A 275 -9.36 -17.96 21.00
N SER A 276 -10.04 -16.80 20.98
CA SER A 276 -10.26 -16.04 19.74
C SER A 276 -9.86 -14.57 19.85
N TYR A 277 -9.67 -13.92 18.71
CA TYR A 277 -9.47 -12.47 18.60
C TYR A 277 -10.12 -11.92 17.33
N GLN A 278 -10.34 -10.60 17.33
CA GLN A 278 -10.79 -9.88 16.14
C GLN A 278 -9.58 -9.46 15.31
N GLN A 279 -9.53 -9.92 14.07
CA GLN A 279 -8.62 -9.45 13.04
C GLN A 279 -9.33 -8.39 12.20
N THR A 280 -8.83 -7.16 12.27
CA THR A 280 -9.28 -6.08 11.38
C THR A 280 -8.54 -6.16 10.05
N TRP A 281 -9.26 -5.96 8.94
CA TRP A 281 -8.70 -5.81 7.60
C TRP A 281 -9.13 -4.46 7.01
N THR A 282 -8.19 -3.77 6.37
CA THR A 282 -8.46 -2.54 5.63
C THR A 282 -8.38 -2.83 4.13
N PHE A 283 -9.47 -2.52 3.44
CA PHE A 283 -9.56 -2.54 1.99
C PHE A 283 -9.18 -1.14 1.48
N PRO A 284 -8.08 -0.99 0.72
CA PRO A 284 -7.62 0.31 0.31
C PRO A 284 -8.51 0.87 -0.80
N SER A 285 -8.71 2.19 -0.77
CA SER A 285 -9.21 2.92 -1.92
C SER A 285 -8.22 2.90 -3.09
N ARG A 286 -8.64 3.40 -4.25
CA ARG A 286 -7.76 3.55 -5.43
C ARG A 286 -6.53 4.39 -5.11
N GLN A 287 -6.73 5.49 -4.39
CA GLN A 287 -5.66 6.43 -4.09
C GLN A 287 -4.76 5.94 -2.95
N GLN A 288 -5.31 5.24 -1.95
CA GLN A 288 -4.50 4.57 -0.94
C GLN A 288 -3.59 3.48 -1.52
N CYS A 289 -3.97 2.84 -2.64
CA CYS A 289 -3.03 1.96 -3.36
C CYS A 289 -1.80 2.75 -3.83
N MET A 290 -1.99 3.97 -4.31
CA MET A 290 -0.93 4.80 -4.87
C MET A 290 0.04 5.35 -3.81
N SER A 291 -0.32 5.32 -2.51
CA SER A 291 0.59 5.66 -1.41
C SER A 291 1.85 4.78 -1.38
N CYS A 292 1.75 3.52 -1.81
CA CYS A 292 2.91 2.63 -1.95
C CYS A 292 3.33 2.43 -3.41
N HIS A 293 2.36 2.45 -4.33
CA HIS A 293 2.58 2.23 -5.75
C HIS A 293 3.05 3.53 -6.46
N THR A 294 4.10 4.15 -5.94
CA THR A 294 4.63 5.43 -6.42
C THR A 294 5.44 5.29 -7.70
N SER A 295 5.61 6.40 -8.43
CA SER A 295 6.48 6.45 -9.62
C SER A 295 7.94 6.16 -9.27
N THR A 296 8.44 6.66 -8.13
CA THR A 296 9.79 6.34 -7.62
C THR A 296 9.98 4.84 -7.38
N ALA A 297 8.93 4.14 -6.95
CA ALA A 297 8.95 2.70 -6.74
C ALA A 297 8.73 1.88 -8.03
N GLY A 298 8.46 2.54 -9.17
CA GLY A 298 8.14 1.90 -10.45
C GLY A 298 6.68 1.43 -10.57
N HIS A 299 5.81 1.81 -9.64
CA HIS A 299 4.44 1.32 -9.42
C HIS A 299 4.32 -0.17 -9.13
N VAL A 300 4.98 -1.07 -9.87
CA VAL A 300 4.86 -2.52 -9.67
C VAL A 300 5.72 -2.98 -8.48
N LEU A 301 5.05 -3.44 -7.42
CA LEU A 301 5.71 -3.89 -6.18
C LEU A 301 5.80 -5.42 -6.09
N GLY A 302 7.01 -5.91 -5.79
CA GLY A 302 7.31 -7.32 -5.51
C GLY A 302 7.58 -8.19 -6.73
N LEU A 303 7.24 -7.75 -7.94
CA LEU A 303 7.58 -8.43 -9.19
C LEU A 303 8.91 -7.88 -9.72
N LYS A 304 10.01 -8.48 -9.26
CA LYS A 304 11.40 -8.11 -9.56
C LYS A 304 12.26 -9.37 -9.69
N THR A 305 13.44 -9.23 -10.27
CA THR A 305 14.39 -10.34 -10.50
C THR A 305 14.65 -11.21 -9.28
N HIS A 306 15.09 -10.65 -8.15
CA HIS A 306 15.39 -11.45 -6.94
C HIS A 306 14.16 -12.10 -6.32
N GLN A 307 12.97 -11.54 -6.53
CA GLN A 307 11.71 -12.10 -6.05
C GLN A 307 11.22 -13.27 -6.91
N LEU A 308 11.50 -13.24 -8.21
CA LEU A 308 11.10 -14.29 -9.16
C LEU A 308 12.18 -15.34 -9.41
N ASN A 309 13.42 -15.12 -8.97
CA ASN A 309 14.48 -16.12 -9.04
C ASN A 309 14.21 -17.28 -8.06
N GLY A 310 13.27 -18.14 -8.40
CA GLY A 310 12.76 -19.21 -7.56
C GLY A 310 11.78 -20.07 -8.35
N ASP A 311 11.56 -21.28 -7.85
CA ASP A 311 10.78 -22.26 -8.58
C ASP A 311 9.28 -22.10 -8.32
N LEU A 312 8.48 -22.32 -9.36
CA LEU A 312 7.03 -22.42 -9.29
C LEU A 312 6.59 -23.76 -9.90
N PHE A 313 5.65 -24.42 -9.23
CA PHE A 313 4.94 -25.56 -9.80
C PHE A 313 3.84 -25.06 -10.74
N TYR A 314 3.86 -25.49 -12.00
CA TYR A 314 2.88 -25.16 -13.02
C TYR A 314 1.88 -26.31 -13.19
N PRO A 315 0.65 -26.23 -12.62
CA PRO A 315 -0.27 -27.36 -12.61
C PRO A 315 -0.69 -27.83 -14.00
N GLY A 316 -0.74 -26.91 -14.98
CA GLY A 316 -1.13 -27.22 -16.35
C GLY A 316 -0.13 -28.14 -17.08
N THR A 317 1.15 -28.09 -16.71
CA THR A 317 2.22 -28.92 -17.29
C THR A 317 2.72 -30.01 -16.34
N GLY A 318 2.45 -29.87 -15.04
CA GLY A 318 2.99 -30.74 -13.99
C GLY A 318 4.48 -30.52 -13.73
N ILE A 319 5.06 -29.42 -14.23
CA ILE A 319 6.50 -29.13 -14.14
C ILE A 319 6.73 -28.09 -13.03
N THR A 320 7.79 -28.30 -12.25
CA THR A 320 8.39 -27.27 -11.40
C THR A 320 9.61 -26.71 -12.09
N ALA A 321 9.66 -25.39 -12.30
CA ALA A 321 10.78 -24.71 -12.96
C ALA A 321 10.99 -23.31 -12.38
N ASN A 322 12.19 -22.75 -12.58
CA ASN A 322 12.48 -21.38 -12.20
C ASN A 322 11.59 -20.41 -13.00
N GLN A 323 10.98 -19.44 -12.32
CA GLN A 323 10.03 -18.53 -12.97
C GLN A 323 10.70 -17.61 -13.99
N LEU A 324 11.94 -17.16 -13.75
CA LEU A 324 12.68 -16.31 -14.68
C LEU A 324 13.01 -17.06 -15.97
N GLU A 325 13.51 -18.30 -15.87
CA GLU A 325 13.78 -19.14 -17.04
C GLU A 325 12.49 -19.46 -17.80
N SER A 326 11.40 -19.69 -17.07
CA SER A 326 10.08 -19.95 -17.68
C SER A 326 9.57 -18.72 -18.45
N TRP A 327 9.77 -17.52 -17.92
CA TRP A 327 9.35 -16.27 -18.58
C TRP A 327 10.26 -15.90 -19.76
N ASP A 328 11.57 -16.13 -19.64
CA ASP A 328 12.53 -15.98 -20.72
C ASP A 328 12.24 -16.94 -21.87
N HIS A 329 11.90 -18.20 -21.57
CA HIS A 329 11.48 -19.19 -22.57
C HIS A 329 10.19 -18.81 -23.31
N LEU A 330 9.36 -17.95 -22.72
CA LEU A 330 8.14 -17.42 -23.33
C LEU A 330 8.37 -16.11 -24.09
N ASP A 331 9.63 -15.66 -24.24
CA ASP A 331 10.02 -14.39 -24.87
C ASP A 331 9.37 -13.14 -24.22
N ILE A 332 9.01 -13.22 -22.93
CA ILE A 332 8.36 -12.12 -22.21
C ILE A 332 9.29 -10.91 -22.06
N PHE A 333 10.59 -11.15 -21.90
CA PHE A 333 11.57 -10.08 -21.67
C PHE A 333 12.04 -9.44 -22.98
N ASP A 334 12.40 -8.16 -22.90
CA ASP A 334 12.97 -7.38 -24.00
C ASP A 334 14.35 -7.85 -24.45
N GLN A 335 15.01 -8.67 -23.64
CA GLN A 335 16.34 -9.24 -23.86
C GLN A 335 16.46 -10.63 -23.24
N PRO A 336 17.35 -11.50 -23.77
CA PRO A 336 17.67 -12.76 -23.11
C PRO A 336 18.25 -12.54 -21.72
N LEU A 337 17.83 -13.35 -20.76
CA LEU A 337 18.34 -13.25 -19.40
C LEU A 337 19.73 -13.90 -19.22
N PRO A 338 20.56 -13.38 -18.31
CA PRO A 338 21.69 -14.14 -17.77
C PRO A 338 21.21 -15.45 -17.13
N ALA A 339 22.12 -16.41 -16.98
CA ALA A 339 21.82 -17.62 -16.24
C ALA A 339 21.36 -17.28 -14.80
N VAL A 340 20.32 -17.95 -14.31
CA VAL A 340 19.66 -17.59 -13.04
C VAL A 340 20.56 -17.72 -11.81
N ASP A 341 21.63 -18.49 -11.89
CA ASP A 341 22.68 -18.59 -10.85
C ASP A 341 23.57 -17.34 -10.76
N GLN A 342 23.55 -16.48 -11.79
CA GLN A 342 24.21 -15.16 -11.81
C GLN A 342 23.30 -14.04 -11.33
N LEU A 343 22.00 -14.30 -11.18
CA LEU A 343 21.01 -13.34 -10.71
C LEU A 343 20.79 -13.47 -9.20
N ARG A 344 20.55 -12.34 -8.53
CA ARG A 344 20.23 -12.34 -7.10
C ARG A 344 18.96 -13.14 -6.82
N LYS A 345 18.84 -13.69 -5.60
CA LYS A 345 17.67 -14.45 -5.14
C LYS A 345 17.33 -14.03 -3.71
N ALA A 346 16.15 -13.43 -3.52
CA ALA A 346 15.64 -13.08 -2.21
C ALA A 346 15.45 -14.35 -1.36
N ARG A 347 15.79 -14.26 -0.07
CA ARG A 347 15.67 -15.39 0.87
C ARG A 347 14.48 -15.17 1.80
N PRO A 348 13.48 -16.07 1.82
CA PRO A 348 12.38 -15.96 2.77
C PRO A 348 12.88 -16.16 4.20
N LEU A 349 12.13 -15.63 5.18
CA LEU A 349 12.47 -15.69 6.61
C LEU A 349 12.72 -17.13 7.12
N ASN A 350 12.10 -18.13 6.51
CA ASN A 350 12.21 -19.54 6.88
C ASN A 350 13.31 -20.30 6.13
N ASP A 351 14.08 -19.67 5.24
CA ASP A 351 15.24 -20.30 4.59
C ASP A 351 16.44 -20.34 5.56
N LEU A 352 16.50 -21.38 6.38
CA LEU A 352 17.58 -21.58 7.36
C LEU A 352 18.96 -21.84 6.73
N THR A 353 19.05 -21.96 5.41
CA THR A 353 20.34 -22.08 4.70
C THR A 353 20.97 -20.72 4.40
N ALA A 354 20.18 -19.65 4.48
CA ALA A 354 20.62 -18.27 4.31
C ALA A 354 20.96 -17.60 5.65
N SER A 355 21.83 -16.60 5.63
CA SER A 355 22.14 -15.80 6.84
C SER A 355 20.90 -15.03 7.32
N ALA A 356 20.88 -14.66 8.61
CA ALA A 356 19.86 -13.77 9.14
C ALA A 356 19.83 -12.42 8.39
N GLU A 357 21.01 -11.89 8.06
CA GLU A 357 21.13 -10.65 7.28
C GLU A 357 20.40 -10.75 5.94
N ASP A 358 20.67 -11.79 5.14
CA ASP A 358 20.09 -11.93 3.80
C ASP A 358 18.56 -12.04 3.85
N ARG A 359 18.05 -12.79 4.85
CA ARG A 359 16.61 -12.90 5.13
C ARG A 359 15.98 -11.57 5.56
N VAL A 360 16.67 -10.79 6.42
CA VAL A 360 16.22 -9.44 6.81
C VAL A 360 16.21 -8.49 5.62
N MET A 361 17.27 -8.48 4.80
CA MET A 361 17.34 -7.59 3.63
C MET A 361 16.24 -7.91 2.61
N ALA A 362 15.94 -9.18 2.38
CA ALA A 362 14.84 -9.59 1.53
C ALA A 362 13.48 -9.17 2.10
N TYR A 363 13.31 -9.22 3.43
CA TYR A 363 12.10 -8.74 4.09
C TYR A 363 11.95 -7.21 3.99
N LEU A 364 13.01 -6.44 4.29
CA LEU A 364 13.01 -4.98 4.18
C LEU A 364 12.74 -4.53 2.74
N ASP A 365 13.26 -5.23 1.73
CA ASP A 365 12.94 -4.94 0.34
C ASP A 365 11.44 -5.09 0.06
N ALA A 366 10.84 -6.20 0.48
CA ALA A 366 9.44 -6.50 0.23
C ALA A 366 8.47 -5.60 1.01
N ASN A 367 8.86 -5.12 2.19
CA ASN A 367 7.97 -4.43 3.15
C ASN A 367 8.27 -2.93 3.31
N CYS A 368 9.45 -2.46 2.93
CA CYS A 368 9.91 -1.09 3.21
C CYS A 368 10.40 -0.35 1.97
N SER A 369 10.98 -1.04 0.96
CA SER A 369 11.69 -0.37 -0.15
C SER A 369 10.80 0.47 -1.07
N SER A 370 9.49 0.26 -1.09
CA SER A 370 8.57 1.13 -1.84
C SER A 370 8.61 2.57 -1.33
N CYS A 371 8.87 2.77 -0.03
CA CYS A 371 8.93 4.07 0.62
C CYS A 371 10.39 4.45 0.97
N HIS A 372 11.14 3.53 1.56
CA HIS A 372 12.53 3.73 2.01
C HIS A 372 13.51 3.38 0.89
N ARG A 373 13.68 4.31 -0.05
CA ARG A 373 14.63 4.26 -1.17
C ARG A 373 15.04 5.68 -1.58
N PRO A 374 16.08 5.86 -2.41
CA PRO A 374 16.42 7.17 -2.96
C PRO A 374 15.21 7.83 -3.63
N ASN A 375 14.99 9.12 -3.37
CA ASN A 375 13.83 9.90 -3.81
C ASN A 375 12.46 9.39 -3.32
N GLY A 376 12.45 8.50 -2.32
CA GLY A 376 11.24 8.07 -1.62
C GLY A 376 10.86 9.00 -0.47
N VAL A 377 10.27 8.45 0.59
CA VAL A 377 10.00 9.24 1.81
C VAL A 377 11.31 9.63 2.48
N GLN A 378 11.28 10.69 3.29
CA GLN A 378 12.44 11.06 4.10
C GLN A 378 12.73 9.98 5.14
N GLY A 379 13.58 9.03 4.77
CA GLY A 379 14.11 7.96 5.60
C GLY A 379 15.64 8.01 5.59
N ALA A 380 16.25 7.56 6.68
CA ALA A 380 17.71 7.53 6.80
C ALA A 380 18.36 6.41 5.95
N PHE A 381 17.55 5.57 5.28
CA PHE A 381 18.04 4.33 4.69
C PHE A 381 17.36 3.90 3.38
N ASP A 382 18.07 3.06 2.63
CA ASP A 382 17.65 2.38 1.40
C ASP A 382 17.40 0.88 1.66
N ALA A 383 16.13 0.49 1.64
CA ALA A 383 15.69 -0.87 1.88
C ALA A 383 15.80 -1.81 0.67
N ARG A 384 16.18 -1.33 -0.52
CA ARG A 384 16.24 -2.18 -1.74
C ARG A 384 17.21 -3.33 -1.60
N TYR A 385 16.80 -4.55 -1.94
CA TYR A 385 17.61 -5.77 -1.74
C TYR A 385 19.00 -5.71 -2.41
N SER A 386 19.09 -5.07 -3.57
CA SER A 386 20.33 -4.91 -4.36
C SER A 386 21.34 -3.92 -3.77
N THR A 387 20.93 -3.07 -2.83
CA THR A 387 21.83 -2.08 -2.20
C THR A 387 22.72 -2.77 -1.16
N PRO A 388 24.06 -2.65 -1.26
CA PRO A 388 24.98 -3.19 -0.25
C PRO A 388 24.71 -2.62 1.15
N LEU A 389 24.83 -3.44 2.21
CA LEU A 389 24.47 -3.04 3.57
C LEU A 389 25.20 -1.78 4.07
N ASP A 390 26.48 -1.64 3.73
CA ASP A 390 27.32 -0.48 4.05
C ASP A 390 26.88 0.82 3.36
N GLN A 391 26.05 0.73 2.33
CA GLN A 391 25.48 1.85 1.59
C GLN A 391 23.99 2.06 1.90
N LYS A 392 23.38 1.18 2.70
CA LYS A 392 21.96 1.29 3.03
C LYS A 392 21.64 2.43 3.97
N GLY A 393 22.59 2.95 4.76
CA GLY A 393 22.26 3.92 5.80
C GLY A 393 21.49 3.31 7.00
N LEU A 394 21.63 1.99 7.24
CA LEU A 394 20.88 1.27 8.28
C LEU A 394 21.61 1.16 9.63
N VAL A 395 22.87 0.74 9.61
CA VAL A 395 23.59 0.34 10.83
C VAL A 395 24.44 1.50 11.31
N ASN A 396 24.36 1.85 12.60
CA ASN A 396 25.07 2.98 13.20
C ASN A 396 24.71 4.36 12.60
N GLU A 397 23.56 4.47 11.93
CA GLU A 397 23.13 5.70 11.28
C GLU A 397 22.01 6.40 12.05
N PRO A 398 22.06 7.73 12.22
CA PRO A 398 21.07 8.45 12.99
C PRO A 398 19.72 8.47 12.27
N THR A 399 18.66 8.35 13.05
CA THR A 399 17.30 8.57 12.57
C THR A 399 17.10 10.04 12.16
N ILE A 400 16.40 10.26 11.04
CA ILE A 400 16.12 11.62 10.52
C ILE A 400 14.65 12.03 10.64
N GLY A 401 13.78 11.13 11.11
CA GLY A 401 12.34 11.35 11.18
C GLY A 401 11.92 12.12 12.43
N MET A 402 10.97 13.05 12.29
CA MET A 402 10.41 13.82 13.41
C MET A 402 9.69 12.97 14.47
N ASN A 403 9.31 11.74 14.09
CA ASN A 403 8.64 10.77 14.97
C ASN A 403 9.61 9.85 15.72
N SER A 404 10.92 9.98 15.48
CA SER A 404 11.94 9.21 16.17
C SER A 404 12.57 10.04 17.30
N PRO A 405 12.87 9.43 18.47
CA PRO A 405 13.54 10.15 19.55
C PRO A 405 14.90 10.68 19.09
N MET A 406 15.24 11.93 19.46
CA MET A 406 16.53 12.53 19.11
C MET A 406 17.70 11.65 19.58
N GLY A 407 18.66 11.43 18.69
CA GLY A 407 19.88 10.67 18.98
C GLY A 407 19.74 9.15 18.87
N GLN A 408 18.59 8.63 18.44
CA GLN A 408 18.42 7.20 18.15
C GLN A 408 19.04 6.83 16.81
N LEU A 409 19.58 5.62 16.74
CA LEU A 409 20.10 5.01 15.52
C LEU A 409 19.02 4.14 14.87
N VAL A 410 19.08 4.01 13.54
CA VAL A 410 18.16 3.16 12.78
C VAL A 410 18.32 1.70 13.24
N VAL A 411 19.56 1.20 13.24
CA VAL A 411 19.96 -0.06 13.87
C VAL A 411 21.21 0.17 14.71
N THR A 412 21.11 -0.15 16.00
CA THR A 412 22.22 -0.17 16.95
C THR A 412 22.74 -1.61 17.07
N PRO A 413 24.00 -1.89 16.69
CA PRO A 413 24.59 -3.22 16.81
C PRO A 413 24.44 -3.82 18.21
N GLY A 414 23.93 -5.04 18.30
CA GLY A 414 23.78 -5.75 19.57
C GLY A 414 22.69 -5.21 20.51
N ASP A 415 21.89 -4.22 20.12
CA ASP A 415 20.85 -3.62 20.96
C ASP A 415 19.54 -3.42 20.18
N THR A 416 18.57 -4.31 20.41
CA THR A 416 17.24 -4.21 19.80
C THR A 416 16.41 -3.06 20.33
N LEU A 417 16.50 -2.74 21.64
CA LEU A 417 15.72 -1.65 22.22
C LEU A 417 16.30 -0.27 21.89
N GLY A 418 17.61 -0.22 21.62
CA GLY A 418 18.29 0.93 21.02
C GLY A 418 18.19 1.01 19.49
N SER A 419 17.53 0.04 18.84
CA SER A 419 17.34 0.03 17.37
C SER A 419 15.94 0.52 17.02
N GLU A 420 15.83 1.71 16.44
CA GLU A 420 14.54 2.29 16.08
C GLU A 420 13.77 1.40 15.09
N LEU A 421 14.46 0.74 14.14
CA LEU A 421 13.83 -0.22 13.22
C LEU A 421 13.05 -1.30 13.97
N TRP A 422 13.67 -1.93 14.97
CA TRP A 422 13.03 -2.98 15.79
C TRP A 422 11.89 -2.41 16.65
N VAL A 423 12.10 -1.25 17.27
CA VAL A 423 11.09 -0.60 18.13
C VAL A 423 9.84 -0.19 17.37
N ARG A 424 9.97 0.20 16.10
CA ARG A 424 8.84 0.60 15.26
C ARG A 424 8.13 -0.60 14.65
N ASP A 425 8.88 -1.61 14.25
CA ASP A 425 8.33 -2.83 13.64
C ASP A 425 7.65 -3.75 14.68
N SER A 426 8.05 -3.67 15.95
CA SER A 426 7.39 -4.37 17.07
C SER A 426 6.04 -3.77 17.49
N ARG A 427 5.62 -2.65 16.88
CA ARG A 427 4.32 -2.02 17.18
C ARG A 427 3.24 -2.45 16.15
N PRO A 428 2.02 -2.78 16.60
CA PRO A 428 0.88 -2.96 15.70
C PRO A 428 0.40 -1.62 15.12
N ASN A 429 -0.44 -1.63 14.07
CA ASN A 429 -0.97 -0.40 13.48
C ASN A 429 -1.66 0.50 14.52
N GLY A 430 -1.72 1.79 14.22
CA GLY A 430 -2.47 2.77 15.03
C GLY A 430 -1.78 3.13 16.34
N VAL A 431 -0.66 2.48 16.67
CA VAL A 431 0.26 2.94 17.71
C VAL A 431 1.23 3.95 17.09
N THR A 432 1.41 5.11 17.74
CA THR A 432 2.36 6.14 17.30
C THR A 432 3.73 5.53 17.04
N GLY A 433 4.32 5.82 15.88
CA GLY A 433 5.63 5.32 15.48
C GLY A 433 5.65 3.90 14.90
N SER A 434 4.51 3.21 14.78
CA SER A 434 4.44 1.91 14.10
C SER A 434 4.90 1.98 12.64
N MET A 435 5.51 0.89 12.17
CA MET A 435 5.93 0.71 10.78
C MET A 435 5.51 -0.68 10.22
N PRO A 436 5.09 -0.75 8.94
CA PRO A 436 4.64 0.38 8.11
C PRO A 436 3.40 1.08 8.72
N PRO A 437 3.12 2.35 8.34
CA PRO A 437 2.01 3.12 8.90
C PRO A 437 0.63 2.70 8.37
N LEU A 438 0.60 1.78 7.40
CA LEU A 438 -0.60 1.29 6.74
C LEU A 438 -0.43 -0.19 6.37
N GLY A 439 -1.55 -0.92 6.23
CA GLY A 439 -1.55 -2.31 5.74
C GLY A 439 -0.98 -3.37 6.69
N LYS A 440 -0.77 -3.05 7.97
CA LYS A 440 -0.30 -3.99 9.01
C LYS A 440 -1.00 -3.73 10.34
N ALA A 441 -2.00 -4.53 10.69
CA ALA A 441 -2.65 -4.57 12.00
C ALA A 441 -1.88 -5.41 13.05
N LEU A 442 -1.16 -6.44 12.61
CA LEU A 442 -0.44 -7.37 13.48
C LEU A 442 1.09 -7.22 13.40
N VAL A 443 1.76 -7.47 14.51
CA VAL A 443 3.21 -7.69 14.52
C VAL A 443 3.51 -9.00 13.78
N HIS A 444 4.60 -9.01 13.00
CA HIS A 444 5.06 -10.21 12.31
C HIS A 444 6.14 -10.89 13.14
N ASP A 445 5.74 -11.75 14.07
CA ASP A 445 6.65 -12.34 15.08
C ASP A 445 7.85 -13.06 14.46
N ALA A 446 7.63 -13.85 13.41
CA ALA A 446 8.71 -14.55 12.70
C ALA A 446 9.75 -13.60 12.09
N TYR A 447 9.34 -12.42 11.62
CA TYR A 447 10.28 -11.39 11.18
C TYR A 447 11.01 -10.76 12.36
N MET A 448 10.31 -10.46 13.46
CA MET A 448 10.93 -9.87 14.65
C MET A 448 12.01 -10.77 15.25
N ASP A 449 11.83 -12.09 15.21
CA ASP A 449 12.84 -13.07 15.64
C ASP A 449 14.10 -13.00 14.77
N VAL A 450 13.95 -13.02 13.44
CA VAL A 450 15.09 -12.97 12.51
C VAL A 450 15.77 -11.60 12.52
N LEU A 451 15.01 -10.51 12.71
CA LEU A 451 15.54 -9.18 12.90
C LEU A 451 16.37 -9.09 14.19
N THR A 452 15.88 -9.68 15.28
CA THR A 452 16.60 -9.78 16.55
C THR A 452 17.89 -10.57 16.39
N GLU A 453 17.82 -11.74 15.73
CA GLU A 453 18.98 -12.57 15.41
C GLU A 453 20.05 -11.74 14.69
N TRP A 454 19.68 -11.07 13.58
CA TRP A 454 20.60 -10.27 12.80
C TRP A 454 21.22 -9.11 13.60
N ILE A 455 20.41 -8.31 14.31
CA ILE A 455 20.90 -7.19 15.12
C ILE A 455 21.94 -7.66 16.14
N MET A 456 21.72 -8.82 16.75
CA MET A 456 22.63 -9.41 17.74
C MET A 456 23.91 -9.98 17.13
N THR A 457 23.97 -10.20 15.81
CA THR A 457 25.21 -10.60 15.12
C THR A 457 26.12 -9.42 14.75
N LEU A 458 25.63 -8.18 14.81
CA LEU A 458 26.39 -7.00 14.42
C LEU A 458 27.39 -6.60 15.52
N ASP A 459 28.62 -6.24 15.11
CA ASP A 459 29.64 -5.68 16.01
C ASP A 459 29.46 -4.15 16.13
N ALA A 460 29.82 -3.58 17.27
CA ALA A 460 29.75 -2.13 17.50
C ALA A 460 30.55 -1.31 16.46
N ASN A 461 31.62 -1.88 15.91
CA ASN A 461 32.44 -1.23 14.88
C ASN A 461 31.91 -1.45 13.45
N THR A 462 30.80 -2.17 13.28
CA THR A 462 30.19 -2.40 11.96
C THR A 462 29.79 -1.06 11.34
N PHE A 463 30.51 -0.65 10.31
CA PHE A 463 30.35 0.64 9.61
C PHE A 463 30.43 1.88 10.52
N ALA A 464 30.99 1.76 11.73
CA ALA A 464 31.22 2.91 12.59
C ALA A 464 32.19 3.88 11.89
N GLN A 465 31.79 5.15 11.76
CA GLN A 465 32.61 6.22 11.19
C GLN A 465 33.51 6.89 12.23
#